data_AF-A0A521EIQ3-F1
#
_entry.id   AF-A0A521EIQ3-F1
#
_cell.length_a   1.000
_cell.length_b   1.000
_cell.length_c   1.000
_cell.angle_alpha   90.00
_cell.angle_beta   90.00
_cell.angle_gamma   90.00
#
_symmetry.space_group_name_H-M   'P 1'
#
loop_
_entity.id
_entity.type
_entity.pdbx_description
1 polymer ?
#
loop_
_entity_poly.entity_id
_entity_poly.type
_entity_poly.pdbx_seq_one_letter_code
_entity_poly.pdbx_strand_id
1 'polypeptide(L)'
;MKTLFKIFIFLTVFVVGSSAKAQSGLVIFRENNEGTGKTIKQLTDSPATYDLTQVGGNDEIRSVVLVNVRVGAVISVFNDNTGSSGHAYTVITVKSSGQFTLGGFEGSWEDGNLKVDYRPFGNDRELDGKVSFIRIE
;
A
#
# COMPACT_ATOMS: atom_id res chain seq x y z
N MET A 1 -7.65 36.87 59.00
CA MET A 1 -7.62 35.51 58.39
C MET A 1 -8.23 35.63 57.00
N LYS A 2 -7.42 35.42 55.94
CA LYS A 2 -7.50 34.25 55.02
C LYS A 2 -8.77 34.30 54.14
N THR A 3 -8.79 34.36 52.81
CA THR A 3 -7.78 34.36 51.73
C THR A 3 -8.55 34.73 50.45
N LEU A 4 -7.99 35.56 49.57
CA LEU A 4 -8.37 35.61 48.16
C LEU A 4 -7.99 34.26 47.51
N PHE A 5 -8.80 33.70 46.61
CA PHE A 5 -8.25 33.00 45.44
C PHE A 5 -9.24 32.96 44.28
N LYS A 6 -8.65 33.08 43.08
CA LYS A 6 -9.19 33.43 41.77
C LYS A 6 -9.68 32.22 40.98
N ILE A 7 -10.61 32.51 40.05
CA ILE A 7 -10.79 31.96 38.68
C ILE A 7 -11.23 30.49 38.56
N PHE A 8 -12.24 30.22 37.74
CA PHE A 8 -12.15 29.29 36.60
C PHE A 8 -13.25 29.59 35.57
N ILE A 9 -12.86 30.20 34.45
CA ILE A 9 -13.66 30.25 33.22
C ILE A 9 -13.47 28.89 32.54
N PHE A 10 -14.52 28.10 32.44
CA PHE A 10 -14.55 26.93 31.55
C PHE A 10 -15.10 27.38 30.20
N LEU A 11 -14.19 27.79 29.31
CA LEU A 11 -14.48 27.88 27.88
C LEU A 11 -14.00 26.56 27.26
N THR A 12 -14.91 25.62 27.04
CA THR A 12 -14.61 24.41 26.28
C THR A 12 -15.22 24.54 24.89
N VAL A 13 -14.47 25.17 23.98
CA VAL A 13 -14.68 24.97 22.55
C VAL A 13 -14.00 23.67 22.19
N PHE A 14 -14.77 22.63 21.89
CA PHE A 14 -14.28 21.45 21.19
C PHE A 14 -14.96 21.40 19.83
N VAL A 15 -14.35 22.07 18.86
CA VAL A 15 -14.52 21.72 17.46
C VAL A 15 -13.18 21.19 17.00
N VAL A 16 -13.05 19.86 16.98
CA VAL A 16 -12.09 19.20 16.11
C VAL A 16 -12.91 18.34 15.17
N GLY A 17 -13.49 19.01 14.17
CA GLY A 17 -13.84 18.34 12.94
C GLY A 17 -12.53 17.94 12.26
N SER A 18 -12.05 16.74 12.53
CA SER A 18 -11.02 16.14 11.69
C SER A 18 -11.67 15.87 10.34
N SER A 19 -11.55 16.81 9.40
CA SER A 19 -11.65 16.45 7.99
C SER A 19 -10.46 15.54 7.71
N ALA A 20 -10.64 14.24 7.94
CA ALA A 20 -9.77 13.24 7.34
C ALA A 20 -9.70 13.61 5.85
N LYS A 21 -8.51 13.96 5.35
CA LYS A 21 -8.31 14.05 3.90
C LYS A 21 -8.86 12.75 3.34
N ALA A 22 -9.89 12.83 2.51
CA ALA A 22 -10.40 11.65 1.82
C ALA A 22 -9.21 11.02 1.12
N GLN A 23 -8.81 9.83 1.57
CA GLN A 23 -7.67 9.15 1.00
C GLN A 23 -8.07 8.71 -0.41
N SER A 24 -7.49 9.37 -1.42
CA SER A 24 -8.00 9.35 -2.80
C SER A 24 -7.10 8.58 -3.76
N GLY A 25 -6.02 7.97 -3.27
CA GLY A 25 -5.10 7.20 -4.10
C GLY A 25 -5.69 5.85 -4.49
N LEU A 26 -5.33 5.35 -5.67
CA LEU A 26 -5.70 4.02 -6.13
C LEU A 26 -4.44 3.18 -6.40
N VAL A 27 -4.51 1.92 -5.98
CA VAL A 27 -3.53 0.88 -6.28
C VAL A 27 -4.21 -0.14 -7.19
N ILE A 28 -3.82 -0.16 -8.47
CA ILE A 28 -4.51 -0.92 -9.52
C ILE A 28 -3.61 -2.07 -9.98
N PHE A 29 -3.92 -3.28 -9.57
CA PHE A 29 -3.20 -4.50 -9.93
C PHE A 29 -3.72 -5.07 -11.26
N ARG A 30 -2.78 -5.49 -12.10
CA ARG A 30 -3.02 -5.82 -13.50
C ARG A 30 -2.57 -7.23 -13.84
N GLU A 31 -3.32 -7.84 -14.76
CA GLU A 31 -3.12 -9.22 -15.22
C GLU A 31 -1.83 -9.41 -16.01
N ASN A 32 -1.37 -8.39 -16.74
CA ASN A 32 -0.16 -8.45 -17.55
C ASN A 32 0.91 -7.49 -17.02
N ASN A 33 2.15 -7.69 -17.45
CA ASN A 33 3.25 -6.77 -17.17
C ASN A 33 3.00 -5.38 -17.79
N GLU A 34 3.80 -4.40 -17.36
CA GLU A 34 3.76 -3.01 -17.85
C GLU A 34 2.41 -2.28 -17.62
N GLY A 35 1.64 -2.70 -16.62
CA GLY A 35 0.36 -2.08 -16.29
C GLY A 35 -0.76 -2.38 -17.28
N THR A 36 -0.63 -3.45 -18.08
CA THR A 36 -1.55 -3.78 -19.18
C THR A 36 -2.53 -4.90 -18.81
N GLY A 37 -3.49 -5.20 -19.70
CA GLY A 37 -4.48 -6.25 -19.48
C GLY A 37 -5.58 -5.88 -18.49
N LYS A 38 -6.32 -6.91 -18.04
CA LYS A 38 -7.46 -6.74 -17.13
C LYS A 38 -7.02 -6.21 -15.78
N THR A 39 -7.86 -5.38 -15.16
CA THR A 39 -7.73 -5.05 -13.73
C THR A 39 -8.15 -6.26 -12.89
N ILE A 40 -7.20 -6.82 -12.14
CA ILE A 40 -7.47 -7.93 -11.21
C ILE A 40 -8.02 -7.38 -9.89
N LYS A 41 -7.36 -6.35 -9.34
CA LYS A 41 -7.79 -5.64 -8.15
C LYS A 41 -7.57 -4.14 -8.28
N GLN A 42 -8.51 -3.38 -7.76
CA GLN A 42 -8.38 -1.95 -7.56
C GLN A 42 -8.67 -1.66 -6.09
N LEU A 43 -7.65 -1.19 -5.38
CA LEU A 43 -7.71 -0.91 -3.96
C LEU A 43 -7.58 0.59 -3.74
N THR A 44 -8.25 1.10 -2.71
CA THR A 44 -7.97 2.46 -2.25
C THR A 44 -6.66 2.41 -1.47
N ASP A 45 -5.80 3.40 -1.68
CA ASP A 45 -4.65 3.64 -0.82
C ASP A 45 -5.18 3.90 0.60
N SER A 46 -5.11 2.90 1.46
CA SER A 46 -5.54 2.92 2.85
C SER A 46 -4.90 1.71 3.54
N PRO A 47 -4.49 1.82 4.81
CA PRO A 47 -3.90 0.68 5.51
C PRO A 47 -4.85 -0.52 5.54
N ALA A 48 -4.43 -1.63 4.94
CA ALA A 48 -5.23 -2.85 4.80
C ALA A 48 -4.41 -4.04 4.30
N THR A 49 -4.95 -5.24 4.49
CA THR A 49 -4.38 -6.49 3.99
C THR A 49 -5.42 -7.28 3.20
N TYR A 50 -4.96 -8.00 2.19
CA TYR A 50 -5.83 -8.76 1.29
C TYR A 50 -5.21 -10.13 1.00
N ASP A 51 -5.80 -11.20 1.53
CA ASP A 51 -5.55 -12.57 1.10
C ASP A 51 -6.36 -12.85 -0.17
N LEU A 52 -5.66 -12.95 -1.31
CA LEU A 52 -6.27 -13.10 -2.62
C LEU A 52 -6.87 -14.49 -2.85
N THR A 53 -6.51 -15.49 -2.04
CA THR A 53 -7.20 -16.78 -2.04
C THR A 53 -8.63 -16.67 -1.52
N GLN A 54 -8.90 -15.65 -0.68
CA GLN A 54 -10.22 -15.39 -0.10
C GLN A 54 -10.99 -14.33 -0.87
N VAL A 55 -10.31 -13.28 -1.36
CA VAL A 55 -10.97 -12.16 -2.04
C VAL A 55 -10.91 -12.25 -3.57
N GLY A 56 -10.26 -13.28 -4.14
CA GLY A 56 -10.09 -13.52 -5.56
C GLY A 56 -8.90 -12.75 -6.18
N GLY A 57 -8.43 -13.23 -7.34
CA GLY A 57 -7.26 -12.68 -8.04
C GLY A 57 -5.92 -13.32 -7.63
N ASN A 58 -5.96 -14.45 -6.93
CA ASN A 58 -4.79 -15.24 -6.57
C ASN A 58 -4.07 -15.73 -7.83
N ASP A 59 -2.75 -15.55 -7.90
CA ASP A 59 -1.89 -16.01 -9.00
C ASP A 59 -2.25 -15.38 -10.37
N GLU A 60 -2.88 -14.20 -10.38
CA GLU A 60 -3.25 -13.49 -11.62
C GLU A 60 -2.47 -12.18 -11.81
N ILE A 61 -1.94 -11.61 -10.74
CA ILE A 61 -1.36 -10.26 -10.74
C ILE A 61 0.11 -10.31 -11.18
N ARG A 62 0.48 -9.41 -12.09
CA ARG A 62 1.84 -9.30 -12.65
C ARG A 62 2.45 -7.92 -12.52
N SER A 63 1.62 -6.88 -12.53
CA SER A 63 2.08 -5.49 -12.40
C SER A 63 1.09 -4.63 -11.61
N VAL A 64 1.51 -3.41 -11.29
CA VAL A 64 0.65 -2.45 -10.57
C VAL A 64 0.79 -1.04 -11.13
N VAL A 65 -0.34 -0.34 -11.23
CA VAL A 65 -0.43 1.08 -11.54
C VAL A 65 -0.87 1.82 -10.28
N LEU A 66 -0.05 2.77 -9.85
CA LEU A 66 -0.30 3.63 -8.70
C LEU A 66 -0.83 4.97 -9.21
N VAL A 67 -1.97 5.43 -8.70
CA VAL A 67 -2.59 6.71 -9.08
C VAL A 67 -2.84 7.54 -7.84
N ASN A 68 -2.10 8.64 -7.68
CA ASN A 68 -2.20 9.57 -6.55
C ASN A 68 -2.14 8.88 -5.17
N VAL A 69 -1.39 7.78 -5.06
CA VAL A 69 -1.09 7.11 -3.79
C VAL A 69 -0.29 8.06 -2.91
N ARG A 70 -0.56 8.07 -1.60
CA ARG A 70 0.11 8.96 -0.65
C ARG A 70 1.62 8.75 -0.66
N VAL A 71 2.37 9.85 -0.60
CA VAL A 71 3.81 9.82 -0.37
C VAL A 71 4.08 9.16 0.99
N GLY A 72 5.02 8.23 1.02
CA GLY A 72 5.34 7.42 2.19
C GLY A 72 4.51 6.14 2.33
N ALA A 73 3.53 5.88 1.46
CA ALA A 73 2.84 4.59 1.44
C ALA A 73 3.83 3.45 1.20
N VAL A 74 3.62 2.34 1.90
CA VAL A 74 4.34 1.09 1.66
C VAL A 74 3.34 0.05 1.18
N ILE A 75 3.56 -0.46 -0.03
CA ILE A 75 2.73 -1.49 -0.66
C ILE A 75 3.59 -2.73 -0.81
N SER A 76 3.18 -3.83 -0.20
CA SER A 76 3.88 -5.11 -0.29
C SER A 76 3.01 -6.16 -0.97
N VAL A 77 3.62 -6.96 -1.85
CA VAL A 77 2.99 -8.13 -2.48
C VAL A 77 3.80 -9.38 -2.18
N PHE A 78 3.13 -10.51 -1.97
CA PHE A 78 3.74 -11.77 -1.53
C PHE A 78 3.26 -12.94 -2.39
N ASN A 79 4.13 -13.93 -2.59
CA ASN A 79 3.81 -15.23 -3.20
C ASN A 79 3.17 -16.24 -2.22
N ASP A 80 2.68 -15.76 -1.08
CA ASP A 80 1.99 -16.60 -0.13
C ASP A 80 0.75 -15.86 0.39
N ASN A 81 -0.25 -16.63 0.82
CA ASN A 81 -1.53 -16.08 1.24
C ASN A 81 -1.55 -15.54 2.68
N THR A 82 -0.42 -15.60 3.40
CA THR A 82 -0.28 -15.13 4.79
C THR A 82 0.50 -13.81 4.89
N GLY A 83 1.16 -13.38 3.81
CA GLY A 83 2.00 -12.18 3.79
C GLY A 83 3.30 -12.37 4.57
N SER A 84 3.90 -13.55 4.43
CA SER A 84 5.10 -14.00 5.16
C SER A 84 6.37 -13.61 4.42
N SER A 85 7.41 -13.22 5.17
CA SER A 85 8.75 -13.03 4.61
C SER A 85 9.50 -14.36 4.36
N GLY A 86 8.85 -15.50 4.61
CA GLY A 86 9.35 -16.84 4.30
C GLY A 86 9.12 -17.28 2.85
N HIS A 87 8.65 -16.38 1.99
CA HIS A 87 8.43 -16.56 0.56
C HIS A 87 8.93 -15.34 -0.21
N ALA A 88 8.89 -15.39 -1.55
CA ALA A 88 9.20 -14.22 -2.36
C ALA A 88 8.19 -13.09 -2.11
N TYR A 89 8.69 -11.87 -1.97
CA TYR A 89 7.86 -10.67 -1.83
C TYR A 89 8.54 -9.44 -2.40
N THR A 90 7.74 -8.41 -2.69
CA THR A 90 8.24 -7.10 -3.14
C THR A 90 7.61 -6.01 -2.30
N VAL A 91 8.44 -5.08 -1.85
CA VAL A 91 8.03 -3.88 -1.12
C VAL A 91 8.22 -2.66 -2.01
N ILE A 92 7.17 -1.87 -2.16
CA ILE A 92 7.12 -0.66 -2.96
C ILE A 92 6.89 0.51 -2.01
N THR A 93 7.85 1.42 -1.92
CA THR A 93 7.71 2.68 -1.16
C THR A 93 7.47 3.83 -2.13
N VAL A 94 6.39 4.57 -1.90
CA VAL A 94 6.01 5.73 -2.72
C VAL A 94 6.75 6.97 -2.25
N LYS A 95 7.50 7.63 -3.14
CA LYS A 95 8.35 8.81 -2.84
C LYS A 95 7.77 10.11 -3.38
N SER A 96 6.93 10.05 -4.41
CA SER A 96 6.22 11.20 -4.98
C SER A 96 4.77 10.83 -5.30
N SER A 97 3.86 11.82 -5.37
CA SER A 97 2.48 11.59 -5.81
C SER A 97 2.36 11.76 -7.31
N GLY A 98 1.58 10.92 -7.98
CA GLY A 98 1.35 10.99 -9.42
C GLY A 98 0.80 9.67 -9.94
N GLN A 99 0.97 9.42 -11.24
CA GLN A 99 0.67 8.13 -11.83
C GLN A 99 1.96 7.41 -12.22
N PHE A 100 2.16 6.22 -11.68
CA PHE A 100 3.36 5.41 -11.93
C PHE A 100 2.99 3.96 -12.18
N THR A 101 3.74 3.31 -13.05
CA THR A 101 3.59 1.88 -13.32
C THR A 101 4.83 1.16 -12.82
N LEU A 102 4.63 0.15 -11.98
CA LEU A 102 5.64 -0.87 -11.74
C LEU A 102 5.31 -2.04 -12.66
N GLY A 103 6.11 -2.19 -13.73
CA GLY A 103 5.83 -3.13 -14.82
C GLY A 103 5.94 -4.61 -14.45
N GLY A 104 6.62 -4.92 -13.34
CA GLY A 104 6.74 -6.26 -12.76
C GLY A 104 7.34 -6.18 -11.35
N PHE A 105 7.18 -7.22 -10.55
CA PHE A 105 7.62 -7.20 -9.15
C PHE A 105 9.04 -7.70 -8.92
N GLU A 106 9.66 -8.36 -9.90
CA GLU A 106 10.93 -9.08 -9.77
C GLU A 106 12.15 -8.22 -10.09
N GLY A 107 12.44 -7.25 -9.23
CA GLY A 107 13.64 -6.45 -9.34
C GLY A 107 13.69 -5.33 -8.31
N SER A 108 14.90 -5.00 -7.86
CA SER A 108 15.12 -3.91 -6.90
C SER A 108 15.71 -2.71 -7.61
N TRP A 109 15.11 -1.54 -7.42
CA TRP A 109 15.55 -0.28 -8.00
C TRP A 109 14.96 0.89 -7.23
N GLU A 110 15.51 2.07 -7.44
CA GLU A 110 15.01 3.30 -6.81
C GLU A 110 15.20 4.49 -7.75
N ASP A 111 14.17 5.33 -7.85
CA ASP A 111 14.21 6.59 -8.57
C ASP A 111 13.59 7.73 -7.73
N GLY A 112 13.22 8.85 -8.38
CA GLY A 112 12.57 9.98 -7.70
C GLY A 112 11.14 9.70 -7.24
N ASN A 113 10.48 8.68 -7.77
CA ASN A 113 9.06 8.40 -7.58
C ASN A 113 8.79 7.19 -6.71
N LEU A 114 9.55 6.11 -6.89
CA LEU A 114 9.39 4.84 -6.20
C LEU A 114 10.73 4.30 -5.72
N LYS A 115 10.67 3.54 -4.62
CA LYS A 115 11.70 2.59 -4.24
C LYS A 115 11.07 1.20 -4.24
N VAL A 116 11.68 0.28 -4.97
CA VAL A 116 11.22 -1.10 -5.11
C VAL A 116 12.29 -2.01 -4.55
N ASP A 117 11.89 -2.88 -3.63
CA ASP A 117 12.75 -3.83 -2.95
C ASP A 117 12.16 -5.24 -3.09
N TYR A 118 12.66 -5.98 -4.07
CA TYR A 118 12.31 -7.37 -4.32
C TYR A 118 13.18 -8.31 -3.47
N ARG A 119 12.53 -9.27 -2.82
CA ARG A 119 13.11 -10.20 -1.86
C ARG A 119 12.77 -11.63 -2.29
N PRO A 120 13.65 -12.30 -3.06
CA PRO A 120 13.47 -13.72 -3.37
C PRO A 120 13.68 -14.60 -2.12
N PHE A 121 13.11 -15.80 -2.09
CA PHE A 121 13.28 -16.73 -0.97
C PHE A 121 13.60 -18.17 -1.42
N GLY A 122 14.82 -18.63 -1.16
CA GLY A 122 15.23 -20.00 -1.49
C GLY A 122 15.07 -20.32 -2.98
N ASN A 123 14.31 -21.37 -3.28
CA ASN A 123 13.95 -21.77 -4.65
C ASN A 123 12.66 -21.10 -5.15
N ASP A 124 11.92 -20.46 -4.25
CA ASP A 124 10.71 -19.71 -4.57
C ASP A 124 11.08 -18.25 -4.85
N ARG A 125 11.01 -17.88 -6.12
CA ARG A 125 11.46 -16.57 -6.61
C ARG A 125 10.36 -15.83 -7.35
N GLU A 126 9.30 -16.51 -7.76
CA GLU A 126 8.39 -15.97 -8.75
C GLU A 126 7.30 -15.13 -8.09
N LEU A 127 7.10 -13.91 -8.59
CA LEU A 127 5.94 -13.07 -8.29
C LEU A 127 5.11 -12.80 -9.54
N ASP A 128 5.67 -12.98 -10.74
CA ASP A 128 4.96 -12.83 -12.01
C ASP A 128 3.82 -13.87 -12.14
N GLY A 129 2.59 -13.44 -11.87
CA GLY A 129 1.41 -14.31 -11.88
C GLY A 129 1.36 -15.23 -10.67
N LYS A 130 1.96 -14.80 -9.55
CA LYS A 130 2.09 -15.60 -8.32
C LYS A 130 1.74 -14.80 -7.06
N VAL A 131 1.26 -13.57 -7.20
CA VAL A 131 0.85 -12.80 -6.03
C VAL A 131 -0.40 -13.41 -5.40
N SER A 132 -0.30 -13.73 -4.11
CA SER A 132 -1.38 -14.30 -3.29
C SER A 132 -1.79 -13.41 -2.12
N PHE A 133 -0.98 -12.41 -1.76
CA PHE A 133 -1.31 -11.46 -0.69
C PHE A 133 -0.81 -10.05 -0.98
N ILE A 134 -1.60 -9.06 -0.55
CA ILE A 134 -1.29 -7.63 -0.66
C ILE A 134 -1.39 -6.97 0.70
N ARG A 135 -0.43 -6.11 1.04
CA ARG A 135 -0.45 -5.23 2.21
C ARG A 135 -0.23 -3.79 1.79
N ILE A 136 -1.03 -2.88 2.33
CA ILE A 136 -0.86 -1.44 2.20
C ILE A 136 -0.71 -0.87 3.60
N GLU A 137 0.31 -0.05 3.85
CA GLU A 137 0.62 0.58 5.14
C GLU A 137 0.70 2.10 5.04
#